data_AF-A0A1I8F074-F1
#
_entry.id   AF-A0A1I8F074-F1
#
_cell.length_a   1.000
_cell.length_b   1.000
_cell.length_c   1.000
_cell.angle_alpha   90.00
_cell.angle_beta   90.00
_cell.angle_gamma   90.00
#
_symmetry.space_group_name_H-M   'P 1'
#
loop_
_entity.id
_entity.type
_entity.pdbx_description
1 polymer ?
#
loop_
_entity_poly.entity_id
_entity_poly.type
_entity_poly.pdbx_seq_one_letter_code
_entity_poly.pdbx_strand_id
1 'polypeptide(L)'
;MFENSSLSCSDWSAILVKWNRMNNFIASIPPRAVSPCVVAVVSNKKEKELINWDMLIDGTIRCFNRSYKVLEIKMIHDNMEEACTSSVFNLSVSAMYHLCGQPVAVDLVNNKTVCGNIFTFDPITHSVVIIAFACNAEPKTVRVVPGASIKHLRKLDDDHLPDGCIKKTPELECWLGKLLRGAPQSSKQQVAERRKRLIEWLGQNQIRVKTNNDGSITVFDSVRIVAPFTADDCFCDNTIILSRMKRLILKVPETSCSSGINSSV
;
A
#
# COMPACT_ATOMS: atom_id res chain seq x y z
N MET A 1 32.91 -20.94 -23.21
CA MET A 1 31.92 -21.99 -22.90
C MET A 1 31.13 -21.53 -21.69
N PHE A 2 29.86 -21.20 -21.86
CA PHE A 2 28.95 -20.89 -20.75
C PHE A 2 28.23 -22.19 -20.39
N GLU A 3 28.50 -22.73 -19.20
CA GLU A 3 27.63 -23.74 -18.60
C GLU A 3 26.43 -23.03 -17.98
N ASN A 4 25.24 -23.33 -18.49
CA ASN A 4 23.98 -22.99 -17.84
C ASN A 4 23.77 -23.98 -16.70
N SER A 5 23.97 -23.55 -15.45
CA SER A 5 23.52 -24.29 -14.28
C SER A 5 22.07 -23.90 -13.96
N SER A 6 21.14 -24.80 -14.24
CA SER A 6 19.76 -24.72 -13.78
C SER A 6 19.69 -25.11 -12.30
N LEU A 7 19.07 -24.27 -11.48
CA LEU A 7 18.75 -24.60 -10.10
C LEU A 7 17.42 -25.35 -10.05
N SER A 8 17.38 -26.40 -9.24
CA SER A 8 16.22 -27.26 -9.07
C SER A 8 15.15 -26.59 -8.20
N CYS A 9 13.89 -27.06 -8.29
CA CYS A 9 12.77 -26.56 -7.48
C CYS A 9 13.04 -26.66 -5.95
N SER A 10 13.84 -27.63 -5.52
CA SER A 10 14.32 -27.77 -4.14
C SER A 10 15.22 -26.63 -3.68
N ASP A 11 16.01 -26.05 -4.60
CA ASP A 11 16.92 -24.94 -4.29
C ASP A 11 16.14 -23.65 -4.03
N TRP A 12 15.07 -23.41 -4.80
CA TRP A 12 14.14 -22.29 -4.60
C TRP A 12 13.39 -22.39 -3.27
N SER A 13 12.95 -23.59 -2.91
CA SER A 13 12.27 -23.86 -1.65
C SER A 13 13.17 -23.56 -0.45
N ALA A 14 14.46 -23.93 -0.52
CA ALA A 14 15.43 -23.65 0.53
C ALA A 14 15.76 -22.15 0.66
N ILE A 15 15.74 -21.41 -0.46
CA ILE A 15 15.94 -19.95 -0.50
C ILE A 15 14.74 -19.23 0.14
N LEU A 16 13.51 -19.64 -0.19
CA LEU A 16 12.28 -19.04 0.36
C LEU A 16 12.13 -19.28 1.87
N VAL A 17 12.47 -20.48 2.34
CA VAL A 17 12.44 -20.83 3.77
C VAL A 17 13.50 -20.06 4.55
N LYS A 18 14.70 -19.85 3.99
CA LYS A 18 15.74 -19.00 4.61
C LYS A 18 15.32 -17.54 4.68
N TRP A 19 14.65 -17.03 3.65
CA TRP A 19 14.13 -15.65 3.61
C TRP A 19 13.06 -15.42 4.68
N ASN A 20 12.10 -16.34 4.83
CA ASN A 20 11.08 -16.27 5.88
C ASN A 20 11.66 -16.41 7.30
N ARG A 21 12.69 -17.24 7.50
CA ARG A 21 13.40 -17.32 8.80
C ARG A 21 14.17 -16.04 9.14
N MET A 22 14.76 -15.37 8.14
CA MET A 22 15.44 -14.08 8.34
C MET A 22 14.46 -12.98 8.76
N ASN A 23 13.29 -12.90 8.12
CA ASN A 23 12.26 -11.92 8.47
C ASN A 23 11.73 -12.12 9.91
N ASN A 24 11.57 -13.37 10.34
CA ASN A 24 11.15 -13.66 11.72
C ASN A 24 12.25 -13.39 12.76
N PHE A 25 13.53 -13.55 12.41
CA PHE A 25 14.65 -13.22 13.30
C PHE A 25 14.80 -11.70 13.50
N ILE A 26 14.65 -10.92 12.43
CA ILE A 26 14.68 -9.44 12.47
C ILE A 26 13.56 -8.89 13.36
N ALA A 27 12.39 -9.54 13.40
CA ALA A 27 11.27 -9.15 14.25
C ALA A 27 11.50 -9.39 15.77
N SER A 28 12.56 -10.12 16.15
CA SER A 28 12.78 -10.57 17.54
C SER A 28 13.89 -9.85 18.31
N ILE A 29 14.63 -8.92 17.67
CA ILE A 29 15.75 -8.22 18.31
C ILE A 29 15.25 -6.90 18.95
N PRO A 30 15.43 -6.67 20.26
CA PRO A 30 15.07 -5.41 20.91
C PRO A 30 16.00 -4.26 20.47
N PRO A 31 15.50 -3.01 20.37
CA PRO A 31 16.19 -1.95 19.66
C PRO A 31 17.20 -1.24 20.57
N ARG A 32 18.42 -1.76 20.65
CA ARG A 32 19.60 -0.93 20.86
C ARG A 32 20.73 -1.39 19.94
N ALA A 33 21.16 -0.46 19.10
CA ALA A 33 22.44 -0.36 18.38
C ALA A 33 22.41 -0.52 16.84
N VAL A 34 22.66 0.63 16.19
CA VAL A 34 23.35 0.91 14.91
C VAL A 34 22.65 0.62 13.56
N SER A 35 22.85 1.59 12.65
CA SER A 35 22.41 1.76 11.24
C SER A 35 22.30 0.50 10.37
N PRO A 36 21.28 0.34 9.50
CA PRO A 36 21.18 -0.83 8.64
C PRO A 36 21.87 -0.60 7.29
N CYS A 37 23.14 -0.98 7.19
CA CYS A 37 23.63 -1.56 5.93
C CYS A 37 23.19 -3.03 5.91
N VAL A 38 22.34 -3.42 4.97
CA VAL A 38 21.91 -4.82 4.83
C VAL A 38 23.04 -5.59 4.12
N VAL A 39 23.92 -6.18 4.92
CA VAL A 39 24.92 -7.13 4.43
C VAL A 39 24.35 -8.54 4.58
N ALA A 40 23.97 -9.17 3.48
CA ALA A 40 23.60 -10.58 3.47
C ALA A 40 24.84 -11.45 3.22
N VAL A 41 25.21 -12.29 4.18
CA VAL A 41 26.24 -13.32 4.01
C VAL A 41 25.57 -14.61 3.55
N VAL A 42 25.74 -14.96 2.28
CA VAL A 42 25.36 -16.30 1.79
C VAL A 42 26.49 -17.25 2.16
N SER A 43 26.34 -17.96 3.28
CA SER A 43 27.26 -19.04 3.64
C SER A 43 26.92 -20.28 2.83
N ASN A 44 27.63 -20.50 1.71
CA ASN A 44 27.78 -21.84 1.16
C ASN A 44 28.83 -22.58 2.01
N LYS A 45 28.70 -23.90 2.17
CA LYS A 45 29.41 -24.68 3.20
C LYS A 45 30.94 -24.78 2.98
N LYS A 46 31.52 -24.01 2.05
CA LYS A 46 32.97 -23.94 1.82
C LYS A 46 33.58 -22.56 1.60
N GLU A 47 32.82 -21.48 1.45
CA GLU A 47 33.41 -20.13 1.37
C GLU A 47 32.34 -19.08 1.65
N LYS A 48 32.67 -18.11 2.52
CA LYS A 48 31.80 -16.97 2.82
C LYS A 48 32.20 -15.82 1.91
N GLU A 49 31.42 -15.57 0.86
CA GLU A 49 31.57 -14.37 0.03
C GLU A 49 30.47 -13.35 0.34
N LEU A 50 30.85 -12.08 0.31
CA LEU A 50 29.98 -10.91 0.49
C LEU A 50 29.49 -10.47 -0.90
N ILE A 51 28.16 -10.41 -1.08
CA ILE A 51 27.53 -9.93 -2.32
C ILE A 51 26.86 -8.59 -2.03
N ASN A 52 27.10 -7.59 -2.89
CA ASN A 52 26.44 -6.28 -2.84
C ASN A 52 25.32 -6.22 -3.89
N TRP A 53 24.21 -5.59 -3.53
CA TRP A 53 23.02 -5.45 -4.35
C TRP A 53 22.71 -3.97 -4.59
N ASP A 54 22.57 -3.58 -5.86
CA ASP A 54 22.09 -2.25 -6.26
C ASP A 54 20.79 -2.38 -7.07
N MET A 55 19.79 -1.58 -6.71
CA MET A 55 18.50 -1.51 -7.40
C MET A 55 18.47 -0.26 -8.28
N LEU A 56 18.27 -0.44 -9.59
CA LEU A 56 18.23 0.67 -10.55
C LEU A 56 16.79 1.18 -10.76
N ILE A 57 16.67 2.45 -11.15
CA ILE A 57 15.41 3.18 -11.29
C ILE A 57 14.49 2.59 -12.40
N ASP A 58 15.05 1.78 -13.29
CA ASP A 58 14.33 1.11 -14.39
C ASP A 58 13.75 -0.26 -14.03
N GLY A 59 13.83 -0.68 -12.76
CA GLY A 59 13.32 -1.98 -12.30
C GLY A 59 14.28 -3.16 -12.54
N THR A 60 15.50 -2.91 -13.00
CA THR A 60 16.53 -3.95 -13.17
C THR A 60 17.33 -4.14 -11.88
N ILE A 61 17.48 -5.39 -11.43
CA ILE A 61 18.38 -5.74 -10.32
C ILE A 61 19.68 -6.27 -10.91
N ARG A 62 20.81 -5.62 -10.61
CA ARG A 62 22.14 -6.12 -10.98
C ARG A 62 22.88 -6.61 -9.75
N CYS A 63 23.48 -7.78 -9.85
CA CYS A 63 24.39 -8.32 -8.84
C CYS A 63 25.83 -8.30 -9.37
N PHE A 64 26.76 -7.89 -8.50
CA PHE A 64 28.19 -7.89 -8.81
C PHE A 64 28.91 -8.84 -7.86
N ASN A 65 29.64 -9.81 -8.44
CA ASN A 65 30.65 -10.59 -7.74
C ASN A 65 32.05 -10.09 -8.17
N ARG A 66 33.06 -10.24 -7.31
CA ARG A 66 34.49 -9.93 -7.52
C ARG A 66 35.10 -10.56 -8.78
N SER A 67 34.44 -11.52 -9.44
CA SER A 67 34.88 -12.09 -10.72
C SER A 67 34.35 -11.39 -11.99
N TYR A 68 33.74 -10.19 -11.90
CA TYR A 68 33.23 -9.41 -13.05
C TYR A 68 32.23 -10.14 -13.97
N LYS A 69 31.54 -11.18 -13.48
CA LYS A 69 30.42 -11.77 -14.21
C LYS A 69 29.14 -11.01 -13.88
N VAL A 70 28.64 -10.25 -14.87
CA VAL A 70 27.32 -9.62 -14.83
C VAL A 70 26.28 -10.71 -15.10
N LEU A 71 25.44 -11.01 -14.12
CA LEU A 71 24.23 -11.80 -14.32
C LEU A 71 23.10 -10.81 -14.63
N GLU A 72 22.70 -10.79 -15.90
CA GLU A 72 21.57 -9.98 -16.38
C GLU A 72 20.29 -10.81 -16.22
N ILE A 73 19.49 -10.50 -15.20
CA ILE A 73 18.15 -11.08 -15.04
C ILE A 73 17.19 -10.20 -15.83
N LYS A 74 16.91 -10.58 -17.08
CA LYS A 74 15.82 -9.96 -17.85
C LYS A 74 14.49 -10.47 -17.29
N MET A 75 13.68 -9.56 -16.76
CA MET A 75 12.28 -9.86 -16.53
C MET A 75 11.63 -10.13 -17.89
N ILE A 76 11.18 -11.36 -18.08
CA ILE A 76 10.40 -11.73 -19.25
C ILE A 76 9.08 -10.96 -19.13
N HIS A 77 8.88 -10.00 -20.02
CA HIS A 77 7.55 -9.46 -20.28
C HIS A 77 6.78 -10.58 -20.99
N ASP A 78 6.02 -11.37 -20.22
CA ASP A 78 5.00 -12.22 -20.81
C ASP A 78 4.00 -11.31 -21.50
N ASN A 79 3.89 -11.47 -22.83
CA ASN A 79 2.87 -10.83 -23.64
C ASN A 79 1.51 -11.13 -23.00
N MET A 80 0.86 -10.08 -22.48
CA MET A 80 -0.46 -10.16 -21.89
C MET A 80 -1.49 -10.24 -23.01
N GLU A 81 -1.57 -11.41 -23.65
CA GLU A 81 -2.63 -11.77 -24.58
C GLU A 81 -3.97 -11.74 -23.83
N GLU A 82 -4.94 -11.08 -24.44
CA GLU A 82 -6.35 -10.88 -24.10
C GLU A 82 -6.92 -11.93 -23.11
N ALA A 83 -6.73 -11.66 -21.81
CA ALA A 83 -7.01 -12.64 -20.78
C ALA A 83 -8.50 -12.65 -20.42
N CYS A 84 -9.27 -13.42 -21.19
CA CYS A 84 -10.52 -13.98 -20.73
C CYS A 84 -10.20 -14.99 -19.61
N THR A 85 -10.02 -14.51 -18.38
CA THR A 85 -9.59 -15.36 -17.26
C THR A 85 -10.74 -16.25 -16.83
N SER A 86 -10.66 -17.51 -17.25
CA SER A 86 -11.73 -18.49 -17.11
C SER A 86 -12.01 -18.89 -15.65
N SER A 87 -11.11 -18.59 -14.71
CA SER A 87 -11.29 -18.83 -13.27
C SER A 87 -10.44 -17.90 -12.42
N VAL A 88 -11.05 -17.26 -11.41
CA VAL A 88 -10.36 -16.39 -10.44
C VAL A 88 -9.32 -17.15 -9.61
N PHE A 89 -9.48 -18.48 -9.46
CA PHE A 89 -8.61 -19.35 -8.68
C PHE A 89 -7.23 -19.59 -9.31
N ASN A 90 -7.07 -19.28 -10.60
CA ASN A 90 -5.81 -19.45 -11.31
C ASN A 90 -4.99 -18.17 -11.38
N LEU A 91 -5.50 -17.06 -10.80
CA LEU A 91 -4.79 -15.80 -10.79
C LEU A 91 -3.64 -15.84 -9.80
N SER A 92 -2.45 -15.43 -10.24
CA SER A 92 -1.36 -15.14 -9.30
C SER A 92 -1.70 -13.90 -8.48
N VAL A 93 -1.09 -13.77 -7.30
CA VAL A 93 -1.23 -12.57 -6.46
C VAL A 93 -0.83 -11.31 -7.24
N SER A 94 0.21 -11.38 -8.08
CA SER A 94 0.61 -10.27 -8.95
C SER A 94 -0.49 -9.88 -9.94
N ALA A 95 -1.10 -10.87 -10.61
CA ALA A 95 -2.21 -10.62 -11.54
C ALA A 95 -3.42 -10.00 -10.84
N MET A 96 -3.76 -10.46 -9.62
CA MET A 96 -4.80 -9.86 -8.78
C MET A 96 -4.53 -8.38 -8.52
N TYR A 97 -3.29 -8.01 -8.15
CA TYR A 97 -2.90 -6.61 -7.94
C TYR A 97 -3.05 -5.76 -9.21
N HIS A 98 -2.66 -6.26 -10.37
CA HIS A 98 -2.79 -5.52 -11.63
C HIS A 98 -4.24 -5.31 -12.08
N LEU A 99 -5.15 -6.19 -11.65
CA LEU A 99 -6.58 -6.09 -11.88
C LEU A 99 -7.27 -5.06 -10.96
N CYS A 100 -6.65 -4.63 -9.86
CA CYS A 100 -7.20 -3.59 -9.01
C CYS A 100 -7.40 -2.27 -9.79
N GLY A 101 -8.54 -1.63 -9.56
CA GLY A 101 -9.02 -0.44 -10.26
C GLY A 101 -9.56 -0.71 -11.66
N GLN A 102 -9.37 -1.89 -12.24
CA GLN A 102 -9.87 -2.21 -13.59
C GLN A 102 -11.39 -2.40 -13.57
N PRO A 103 -12.10 -1.96 -14.62
CA PRO A 103 -13.50 -2.30 -14.82
C PRO A 103 -13.64 -3.77 -15.21
N VAL A 104 -14.59 -4.48 -14.59
CA VAL A 104 -14.80 -5.91 -14.80
C VAL A 104 -16.28 -6.28 -14.86
N ALA A 105 -16.56 -7.38 -15.53
CA ALA A 105 -17.79 -8.15 -15.41
C ALA A 105 -17.49 -9.49 -14.73
N VAL A 106 -18.24 -9.79 -13.67
CA VAL A 106 -18.13 -11.04 -12.92
C VAL A 106 -19.40 -11.84 -13.12
N ASP A 107 -19.28 -12.92 -13.87
CA ASP A 107 -20.36 -13.86 -14.13
C ASP A 107 -20.41 -14.86 -12.98
N LEU A 108 -21.57 -14.97 -12.34
CA LEU A 108 -21.77 -15.80 -11.15
C LEU A 108 -22.33 -17.18 -11.52
N VAL A 109 -22.16 -18.15 -10.61
CA VAL A 109 -22.72 -19.51 -10.76
C VAL A 109 -24.24 -19.55 -10.88
N ASN A 110 -24.95 -18.52 -10.38
CA ASN A 110 -26.40 -18.37 -10.50
C ASN A 110 -26.84 -17.67 -11.80
N ASN A 111 -25.95 -17.56 -12.79
CA ASN A 111 -26.17 -16.90 -14.08
C ASN A 111 -26.50 -15.39 -13.98
N LYS A 112 -26.19 -14.74 -12.87
CA LYS A 112 -26.21 -13.28 -12.76
C LYS A 112 -24.83 -12.71 -13.04
N THR A 113 -24.79 -11.49 -13.58
CA THR A 113 -23.53 -10.77 -13.80
C THR A 113 -23.48 -9.55 -12.89
N VAL A 114 -22.30 -9.30 -12.30
CA VAL A 114 -22.01 -8.11 -11.50
C VAL A 114 -20.93 -7.30 -12.21
N CYS A 115 -21.21 -6.03 -12.47
CA CYS A 115 -20.27 -5.09 -13.09
C CYS A 115 -19.79 -4.06 -12.07
N GLY A 116 -18.55 -3.60 -12.24
CA GLY A 116 -17.95 -2.49 -11.50
C GLY A 116 -16.43 -2.53 -11.60
N ASN A 117 -15.74 -1.71 -10.79
CA ASN A 117 -14.29 -1.75 -10.71
C ASN A 117 -13.84 -2.60 -9.52
N ILE A 118 -12.78 -3.37 -9.70
CA ILE A 118 -12.19 -4.15 -8.61
C ILE A 118 -11.54 -3.18 -7.61
N PHE A 119 -11.94 -3.28 -6.36
CA PHE A 119 -11.25 -2.61 -5.26
C PHE A 119 -10.08 -3.45 -4.74
N THR A 120 -10.34 -4.72 -4.42
CA THR A 120 -9.35 -5.63 -3.87
C THR A 120 -9.78 -7.09 -4.03
N PHE A 121 -8.83 -8.00 -3.79
CA PHE A 121 -9.02 -9.44 -3.71
C PHE A 121 -8.64 -9.92 -2.31
N ASP A 122 -9.33 -10.96 -1.83
CA ASP A 122 -8.78 -11.82 -0.79
C ASP A 122 -8.01 -12.97 -1.45
N PRO A 123 -6.67 -13.05 -1.34
CA PRO A 123 -5.88 -14.10 -2.00
C PRO A 123 -6.11 -15.49 -1.40
N ILE A 124 -6.73 -15.61 -0.22
CA ILE A 124 -7.03 -16.90 0.42
C ILE A 124 -8.34 -17.45 -0.14
N THR A 125 -9.43 -16.68 -0.01
CA THR A 125 -10.76 -17.14 -0.45
C THR A 125 -11.08 -16.83 -1.91
N HIS A 126 -10.20 -16.08 -2.59
CA HIS A 126 -10.40 -15.56 -3.95
C HIS A 126 -11.66 -14.69 -4.08
N SER A 127 -12.14 -14.13 -2.96
CA SER A 127 -13.25 -13.19 -2.95
C SER A 127 -12.85 -11.87 -3.59
N VAL A 128 -13.75 -11.26 -4.33
CA VAL A 128 -13.53 -10.01 -5.06
C VAL A 128 -14.42 -8.92 -4.47
N VAL A 129 -13.82 -7.79 -4.11
CA VAL A 129 -14.57 -6.60 -3.70
C VAL A 129 -14.72 -5.69 -4.90
N ILE A 130 -15.97 -5.40 -5.29
CA ILE A 130 -16.32 -4.61 -6.47
C ILE A 130 -17.02 -3.33 -6.02
N ILE A 131 -16.61 -2.20 -6.57
CA ILE A 131 -17.27 -0.90 -6.41
C ILE A 131 -17.98 -0.57 -7.71
N ALA A 132 -19.29 -0.33 -7.63
CA ALA A 132 -20.06 0.21 -8.74
C ALA A 132 -20.27 1.71 -8.55
N PHE A 133 -20.17 2.47 -9.64
CA PHE A 133 -20.25 3.93 -9.66
C PHE A 133 -21.58 4.41 -10.24
N ALA A 134 -21.97 5.63 -9.88
CA ALA A 134 -23.05 6.36 -10.56
C ALA A 134 -22.50 7.09 -11.81
N CYS A 135 -23.39 7.64 -12.63
CA CYS A 135 -23.04 8.32 -13.89
C CYS A 135 -22.09 9.53 -13.70
N ASN A 136 -22.05 10.11 -12.49
CA ASN A 136 -21.16 11.20 -12.10
C ASN A 136 -19.81 10.73 -11.52
N ALA A 137 -19.45 9.45 -11.71
CA ALA A 137 -18.24 8.82 -11.18
C ALA A 137 -18.14 8.80 -9.64
N GLU A 138 -19.26 9.00 -8.93
CA GLU A 138 -19.31 8.79 -7.48
C GLU A 138 -19.56 7.30 -7.14
N PRO A 139 -18.91 6.76 -6.09
CA PRO A 139 -19.18 5.40 -5.63
C PRO A 139 -20.64 5.24 -5.22
N LYS A 140 -21.36 4.30 -5.84
CA LYS A 140 -22.78 4.03 -5.59
C LYS A 140 -22.99 2.84 -4.67
N THR A 141 -22.29 1.72 -4.92
CA THR A 141 -22.41 0.51 -4.10
C THR A 141 -21.09 -0.25 -4.01
N VAL A 142 -20.82 -0.87 -2.86
CA VAL A 142 -19.73 -1.82 -2.67
C VAL A 142 -20.31 -3.22 -2.50
N ARG A 143 -19.76 -4.21 -3.20
CA ARG A 143 -20.20 -5.61 -3.15
C ARG A 143 -19.01 -6.52 -2.90
N VAL A 144 -19.18 -7.49 -2.01
CA VAL A 144 -18.23 -8.58 -1.84
C VAL A 144 -18.79 -9.79 -2.57
N VAL A 145 -18.05 -10.31 -3.55
CA VAL A 145 -18.40 -11.50 -4.31
C VAL A 145 -17.50 -12.65 -3.82
N PRO A 146 -18.05 -13.66 -3.14
CA PRO A 146 -17.26 -14.80 -2.70
C PRO A 146 -16.63 -15.55 -3.88
N GLY A 147 -15.36 -15.95 -3.76
CA GLY A 147 -14.63 -16.61 -4.86
C GLY A 147 -15.35 -17.85 -5.40
N ALA A 148 -15.93 -18.66 -4.51
CA ALA A 148 -16.71 -19.85 -4.87
C ALA A 148 -18.00 -19.57 -5.68
N SER A 149 -18.46 -18.32 -5.68
CA SER A 149 -19.64 -17.90 -6.47
C SER A 149 -19.28 -17.39 -7.87
N ILE A 150 -17.98 -17.22 -8.17
CA ILE A 150 -17.48 -16.67 -9.43
C ILE A 150 -17.33 -17.79 -10.45
N LYS A 151 -18.03 -17.66 -11.58
CA LYS A 151 -17.88 -18.53 -12.74
C LYS A 151 -16.79 -18.00 -13.67
N HIS A 152 -16.87 -16.72 -14.05
CA HIS A 152 -15.87 -16.05 -14.88
C HIS A 152 -15.62 -14.61 -14.41
N LEU A 153 -14.39 -14.14 -14.55
CA LEU A 153 -14.01 -12.76 -14.30
C LEU A 153 -13.39 -12.19 -15.58
N ARG A 154 -14.02 -11.17 -16.14
CA ARG A 154 -13.59 -10.57 -17.41
C ARG A 154 -13.27 -9.10 -17.19
N LYS A 155 -12.05 -8.70 -17.56
CA LYS A 155 -11.72 -7.29 -17.71
C LYS A 155 -12.55 -6.73 -18.87
N LEU A 156 -13.10 -5.54 -18.67
CA LEU A 156 -13.82 -4.80 -19.69
C LEU A 156 -12.89 -3.78 -20.34
N ASP A 157 -13.06 -3.58 -21.65
CA ASP A 157 -12.32 -2.57 -22.38
C ASP A 157 -12.91 -1.18 -22.15
N ASP A 158 -12.04 -0.17 -22.24
CA ASP A 158 -12.37 1.21 -21.89
C ASP A 158 -13.38 1.87 -22.86
N ASP A 159 -13.58 1.30 -24.04
CA ASP A 159 -14.33 1.94 -25.12
C ASP A 159 -15.85 1.90 -24.90
N HIS A 160 -16.36 0.85 -24.23
CA HIS A 160 -17.80 0.65 -24.02
C HIS A 160 -18.09 0.02 -22.64
N LEU A 161 -17.94 0.83 -21.60
CA LEU A 161 -18.18 0.38 -20.23
C LEU A 161 -19.68 0.35 -19.89
N PRO A 162 -20.18 -0.73 -19.25
CA PRO A 162 -21.55 -0.81 -18.79
C PRO A 162 -21.79 0.09 -17.58
N ASP A 163 -23.06 0.37 -17.30
CA ASP A 163 -23.48 1.10 -16.10
C ASP A 163 -22.86 0.52 -14.83
N GLY A 164 -22.25 1.37 -14.02
CA GLY A 164 -21.56 0.98 -12.80
C GLY A 164 -20.04 0.84 -12.94
N CYS A 165 -19.50 0.78 -14.15
CA CYS A 165 -18.07 0.76 -14.41
C CYS A 165 -17.55 2.16 -14.77
N ILE A 166 -16.33 2.46 -14.35
CA ILE A 166 -15.59 3.64 -14.81
C ILE A 166 -14.22 3.25 -15.34
N LYS A 167 -13.68 4.05 -16.26
CA LYS A 167 -12.33 3.86 -16.77
C LYS A 167 -11.33 4.00 -15.62
N LYS A 168 -10.30 3.17 -15.65
CA LYS A 168 -9.21 3.28 -14.68
C LYS A 168 -8.39 4.54 -14.98
N THR A 169 -8.40 5.50 -14.06
CA THR A 169 -7.59 6.72 -14.15
C THR A 169 -6.61 6.84 -12.97
N PRO A 170 -5.53 7.63 -13.09
CA PRO A 170 -4.61 7.88 -11.98
C PRO A 170 -5.29 8.49 -10.75
N GLU A 171 -6.32 9.31 -10.94
CA GLU A 171 -7.11 9.90 -9.86
C GLU A 171 -7.90 8.83 -9.12
N LEU A 172 -8.50 7.88 -9.86
CA LEU A 172 -9.18 6.74 -9.28
C LEU A 172 -8.21 5.85 -8.50
N GLU A 173 -7.05 5.51 -9.07
CA GLU A 173 -6.02 4.74 -8.36
C GLU A 173 -5.58 5.43 -7.07
N CYS A 174 -5.34 6.74 -7.12
CA CYS A 174 -5.00 7.54 -5.95
C CYS A 174 -6.12 7.49 -4.90
N TRP A 175 -7.38 7.61 -5.32
CA TRP A 175 -8.54 7.51 -4.43
C TRP A 175 -8.69 6.13 -3.79
N LEU A 176 -8.58 5.05 -4.58
CA LEU A 176 -8.60 3.66 -4.07
C LEU A 176 -7.42 3.42 -3.11
N GLY A 177 -6.25 3.96 -3.42
CA GLY A 177 -5.07 3.92 -2.55
C GLY A 177 -5.30 4.60 -1.21
N LYS A 178 -6.07 5.71 -1.16
CA LYS A 178 -6.45 6.37 0.10
C LYS A 178 -7.42 5.53 0.94
N LEU A 179 -8.31 4.77 0.30
CA LEU A 179 -9.20 3.83 0.99
C LEU A 179 -8.45 2.64 1.63
N LEU A 180 -7.40 2.15 0.95
CA LEU A 180 -6.59 1.02 1.43
C LEU A 180 -5.50 1.43 2.42
N ARG A 181 -5.06 2.68 2.37
CA ARG A 181 -4.23 3.25 3.43
C ARG A 181 -5.11 3.40 4.66
N GLY A 182 -5.12 2.37 5.51
CA GLY A 182 -5.37 2.55 6.94
C GLY A 182 -4.57 3.77 7.41
N ALA A 183 -5.16 4.55 8.33
CA ALA A 183 -4.66 5.82 8.84
C ALA A 183 -3.13 5.92 8.70
N PRO A 184 -2.60 6.98 8.05
CA PRO A 184 -1.19 7.06 7.64
C PRO A 184 -0.32 6.47 8.73
N GLN A 185 0.47 5.44 8.38
CA GLN A 185 1.37 4.67 9.28
C GLN A 185 2.43 5.60 9.86
N SER A 186 1.96 6.55 10.66
CA SER A 186 2.72 7.49 11.42
C SER A 186 3.24 6.68 12.57
N SER A 187 4.55 6.68 12.79
CA SER A 187 5.10 6.05 13.98
C SER A 187 4.42 6.65 15.22
N LYS A 188 4.35 5.89 16.33
CA LYS A 188 3.77 6.39 17.59
C LYS A 188 4.38 7.75 17.99
N GLN A 189 5.68 7.94 17.70
CA GLN A 189 6.40 9.18 17.92
C GLN A 189 5.89 10.32 17.02
N GLN A 190 5.66 10.07 15.72
CA GLN A 190 5.09 11.08 14.82
C GLN A 190 3.67 11.48 15.20
N VAL A 191 2.84 10.52 15.65
CA VAL A 191 1.48 10.81 16.14
C VAL A 191 1.53 11.65 17.42
N ALA A 192 2.41 11.30 18.37
CA ALA A 192 2.60 12.07 19.60
C ALA A 192 3.11 13.49 19.32
N GLU A 193 4.07 13.64 18.40
CA GLU A 193 4.60 14.94 17.99
C GLU A 193 3.54 15.80 17.28
N ARG A 194 2.73 15.19 16.39
CA ARG A 194 1.61 15.88 15.76
C ARG A 194 0.57 16.33 16.79
N ARG A 195 0.25 15.47 17.76
CA ARG A 195 -0.65 15.79 18.87
C ARG A 195 -0.14 16.99 19.68
N LYS A 196 1.13 16.97 20.08
CA LYS A 196 1.76 18.04 20.85
C LYS A 196 1.71 19.37 20.10
N ARG A 197 2.14 19.38 18.83
CA ARG A 197 2.11 20.57 17.97
C ARG A 197 0.70 21.12 17.78
N LEU A 198 -0.29 20.24 17.62
CA LEU A 198 -1.68 20.67 17.50
C LEU A 198 -2.17 21.36 18.78
N ILE A 199 -1.87 20.81 19.96
CA ILE A 199 -2.24 21.44 21.25
C ILE A 199 -1.57 22.82 21.39
N GLU A 200 -0.27 22.91 21.08
CA GLU A 200 0.47 24.18 21.12
C GLU A 200 -0.10 25.21 20.15
N TRP A 201 -0.37 24.82 18.90
CA TRP A 201 -0.97 25.67 17.88
C TRP A 201 -2.36 26.18 18.29
N LEU A 202 -3.22 25.31 18.82
CA LEU A 202 -4.53 25.70 19.33
C LEU A 202 -4.40 26.66 20.52
N GLY A 203 -3.45 26.42 21.42
CA GLY A 203 -3.12 27.32 22.53
C GLY A 203 -2.66 28.71 22.07
N GLN A 204 -1.80 28.78 21.05
CA GLN A 204 -1.36 30.03 20.42
C GLN A 204 -2.53 30.81 19.80
N ASN A 205 -3.53 30.10 19.27
CA ASN A 205 -4.77 30.68 18.75
C ASN A 205 -5.82 30.96 19.85
N GLN A 206 -5.44 30.91 21.13
CA GLN A 206 -6.30 31.14 22.31
C GLN A 206 -7.50 30.18 22.40
N ILE A 207 -7.38 29.00 21.83
CA ILE A 207 -8.41 27.97 21.86
C ILE A 207 -8.19 27.07 23.06
N ARG A 208 -9.23 26.89 23.87
CA ARG A 208 -9.17 26.00 25.04
C ARG A 208 -9.25 24.54 24.61
N VAL A 209 -8.28 23.76 25.06
CA VAL A 209 -8.11 22.36 24.71
C VAL A 209 -8.20 21.50 25.97
N LYS A 210 -9.01 20.44 25.93
CA LYS A 210 -9.11 19.42 26.98
C LYS A 210 -8.55 18.11 26.46
N THR A 211 -7.67 17.48 27.23
CA THR A 211 -7.19 16.13 26.93
C THR A 211 -8.07 15.11 27.63
N ASN A 212 -8.55 14.12 26.89
CA ASN A 212 -9.40 13.06 27.41
C ASN A 212 -8.58 11.80 27.75
N ASN A 213 -9.15 10.92 28.58
CA ASN A 213 -8.50 9.69 29.05
C ASN A 213 -8.26 8.66 27.94
N ASP A 214 -9.04 8.72 26.86
CA ASP A 214 -8.92 7.87 25.67
C ASP A 214 -7.79 8.32 24.71
N GLY A 215 -7.07 9.40 25.06
CA GLY A 215 -6.03 9.99 24.23
C GLY A 215 -6.55 10.98 23.18
N SER A 216 -7.85 11.21 23.07
CA SER A 216 -8.43 12.24 22.19
C SER A 216 -8.32 13.65 22.80
N ILE A 217 -8.56 14.65 21.95
CA ILE A 217 -8.56 16.06 22.32
C ILE A 217 -9.96 16.63 22.09
N THR A 218 -10.53 17.31 23.09
CA THR A 218 -11.78 18.05 22.97
C THR A 218 -11.52 19.56 22.93
N VAL A 219 -12.17 20.24 21.99
CA VAL A 219 -12.11 21.69 21.77
C VAL A 219 -13.52 22.28 21.85
N PHE A 220 -13.67 23.35 22.62
CA PHE A 220 -14.97 24.01 22.88
C PHE A 220 -16.10 23.06 23.33
N ASP A 221 -15.75 21.96 24.01
CA ASP A 221 -16.68 20.91 24.46
C ASP A 221 -17.57 20.30 23.37
N SER A 222 -17.27 20.58 22.09
CA SER A 222 -18.12 20.24 20.94
C SER A 222 -17.35 19.55 19.82
N VAL A 223 -16.05 19.80 19.71
CA VAL A 223 -15.21 19.19 18.68
C VAL A 223 -14.26 18.19 19.32
N ARG A 224 -14.32 16.94 18.87
CA ARG A 224 -13.41 15.88 19.28
C ARG A 224 -12.44 15.56 18.15
N ILE A 225 -11.15 15.54 18.46
CA ILE A 225 -10.07 15.22 17.53
C ILE A 225 -9.38 13.95 18.03
N VAL A 226 -9.30 12.94 17.18
CA VAL A 226 -8.70 11.65 17.52
C VAL A 226 -7.42 11.41 16.72
N ALA A 227 -6.63 10.42 17.14
CA ALA A 227 -5.45 10.02 16.36
C ALA A 227 -5.87 9.57 14.95
N PRO A 228 -5.08 9.87 13.90
CA PRO A 228 -3.72 10.46 13.92
C PRO A 228 -3.63 11.99 14.01
N PHE A 229 -4.67 12.70 14.46
CA PHE A 229 -4.72 14.16 14.68
C PHE A 229 -4.53 14.99 13.41
N THR A 230 -5.12 14.55 12.30
CA THR A 230 -5.19 15.31 11.05
C THR A 230 -6.50 16.11 10.97
N ALA A 231 -6.61 16.97 9.95
CA ALA A 231 -7.84 17.73 9.71
C ALA A 231 -9.05 16.83 9.42
N ASP A 232 -8.84 15.60 8.95
CA ASP A 232 -9.92 14.66 8.67
C ASP A 232 -10.36 13.85 9.90
N ASP A 233 -9.54 13.81 10.95
CA ASP A 233 -9.80 13.08 12.19
C ASP A 233 -10.59 13.90 13.23
N CYS A 234 -11.42 14.82 12.76
CA CYS A 234 -12.23 15.73 13.57
C CYS A 234 -13.71 15.38 13.51
N PHE A 235 -14.37 15.35 14.66
CA PHE A 235 -15.77 15.00 14.83
C PHE A 235 -16.50 16.11 15.58
N CYS A 236 -17.61 16.59 15.03
CA CYS A 236 -18.48 17.59 15.64
C CYS A 236 -19.86 17.54 14.97
N ASP A 237 -20.91 17.69 15.76
CA ASP A 237 -22.29 17.72 15.25
C ASP A 237 -22.56 18.99 14.43
N ASN A 238 -21.89 20.09 14.77
CA ASN A 238 -22.01 21.35 14.06
C ASN A 238 -21.02 21.42 12.88
N THR A 239 -21.54 21.27 11.66
CA THR A 239 -20.76 21.25 10.42
C THR A 239 -20.01 22.56 10.13
N ILE A 240 -20.53 23.70 10.59
CA ILE A 240 -19.87 25.01 10.45
C ILE A 240 -18.63 25.07 11.35
N ILE A 241 -18.76 24.63 12.60
CA ILE A 241 -17.64 24.56 13.56
C ILE A 241 -16.60 23.55 13.05
N LEU A 242 -17.03 22.37 12.60
CA LEU A 242 -16.15 21.35 12.03
C LEU A 242 -15.33 21.93 10.88
N SER A 243 -15.98 22.57 9.89
CA SER A 243 -15.30 23.14 8.73
C SER A 243 -14.27 24.21 9.12
N ARG A 244 -14.58 25.06 10.11
CA ARG A 244 -13.63 26.04 10.64
C ARG A 244 -12.46 25.37 11.35
N MET A 245 -12.72 24.33 12.14
CA MET A 245 -11.67 23.58 12.82
C MET A 245 -10.74 22.91 11.82
N LYS A 246 -11.27 22.22 10.82
CA LYS A 246 -10.47 21.60 9.74
C LYS A 246 -9.55 22.63 9.08
N ARG A 247 -10.08 23.80 8.73
CA ARG A 247 -9.30 24.92 8.16
C ARG A 247 -8.20 25.44 9.09
N LEU A 248 -8.44 25.42 10.41
CA LEU A 248 -7.45 25.85 11.39
C LEU A 248 -6.32 24.81 11.53
N ILE A 249 -6.67 23.53 11.53
CA ILE A 249 -5.71 22.42 11.63
C ILE A 249 -4.82 22.36 10.39
N LEU A 250 -5.37 22.63 9.20
CA LEU A 250 -4.59 22.71 7.96
C LEU A 250 -3.52 23.82 7.96
N LYS A 251 -3.59 24.78 8.90
CA LYS A 251 -2.61 25.86 9.07
C LYS A 251 -1.54 25.55 10.11
N VAL A 252 -1.57 24.38 10.76
CA VAL A 252 -0.52 23.98 11.70
C VAL A 252 0.82 23.96 10.95
N PRO A 253 1.84 24.70 11.40
CA PRO A 253 3.12 24.75 10.71
C PRO A 253 3.76 23.34 10.69
N GLU A 254 4.10 22.88 9.49
CA GLU A 254 4.94 21.69 9.35
C GLU A 254 6.36 22.07 9.78
N THR A 255 6.92 21.31 10.72
CA THR A 255 8.34 21.41 11.04
C THR A 255 9.11 20.95 9.80
N SER A 256 9.59 21.90 9.00
CA SER A 256 10.60 21.62 8.00
C SER A 256 11.78 20.95 8.72
N CYS A 257 12.14 19.75 8.31
CA CYS A 257 13.47 19.23 8.59
C CYS A 257 14.44 20.13 7.82
N SER A 258 14.86 21.24 8.42
CA SER A 258 15.99 22.03 7.95
C SER A 258 17.25 21.19 8.15
N SER A 259 17.65 20.45 7.11
CA SER A 259 19.02 19.97 6.96
C SER A 259 19.92 21.19 6.85
N GLY A 260 20.55 21.56 7.98
CA GLY A 260 21.57 22.59 8.03
C GLY A 260 22.76 22.17 7.17
N ILE A 261 22.96 22.86 6.05
CA ILE A 261 24.27 22.91 5.40
C ILE A 261 24.93 24.17 5.96
N ASN A 262 25.87 23.97 6.87
CA ASN A 262 26.81 25.00 7.30
C ASN A 262 27.66 25.41 6.09
N SER A 263 27.54 26.65 5.63
CA SER A 263 28.58 27.30 4.83
C SER A 263 29.54 28.00 5.79
N SER A 264 30.62 27.31 6.16
CA SER A 264 31.78 27.92 6.80
C SER A 264 32.60 28.67 5.76
N VAL A 265 32.81 29.95 6.08
CA VAL A 265 33.89 30.92 5.77
C VAL A 265 34.94 30.48 4.75
#